data_AF-A0AAU8J6V4-F1
#
_entry.id   AF-A0AAU8J6V4-F1
#
_cell.length_a   1.000
_cell.length_b   1.000
_cell.length_c   1.000
_cell.angle_alpha   90.00
_cell.angle_beta   90.00
_cell.angle_gamma   90.00
#
_symmetry.space_group_name_H-M   'P 1'
#
loop_
_entity.id
_entity.type
_entity.pdbx_description
1 polymer ?
#
loop_
_entity_poly.entity_id
_entity_poly.type
_entity_poly.pdbx_seq_one_letter_code
_entity_poly.pdbx_strand_id
1 'polypeptide(L)' 'MIVLDTHIWLWWVNQDFNSLAVKRKEQIELLDVVAVSAISCFEVAWLFHHQHMTNNA' A
#
# COMPACT_ATOMS: atom_id res chain seq x y z
N MET A 1 3.50 -4.57 16.52
CA MET A 1 3.18 -5.04 15.16
C MET A 1 2.19 -4.08 14.54
N ILE A 2 2.50 -3.52 13.38
CA ILE A 2 1.60 -2.63 12.62
C ILE A 2 1.06 -3.41 11.42
N VAL A 3 -0.23 -3.27 11.15
CA VAL A 3 -0.86 -3.73 9.90
C VAL A 3 -1.14 -2.49 9.05
N LEU A 4 -0.63 -2.48 7.83
CA LEU A 4 -0.86 -1.39 6.88
C LEU A 4 -2.15 -1.64 6.11
N ASP A 5 -2.96 -0.59 5.99
CA ASP A 5 -4.07 -0.52 5.04
C ASP A 5 -3.53 -0.41 3.61
N THR A 6 -4.38 -0.70 2.62
CA THR A 6 -4.07 -0.69 1.19
C THR A 6 -3.38 0.60 0.74
N HIS A 7 -3.89 1.78 1.12
CA HIS A 7 -3.31 3.05 0.67
C HIS A 7 -1.95 3.35 1.29
N ILE A 8 -1.78 3.04 2.58
CA ILE A 8 -0.51 3.26 3.29
C ILE A 8 0.56 2.34 2.75
N TRP A 9 0.19 1.08 2.50
CA TRP A 9 1.08 0.12 1.86
C TRP A 9 1.51 0.58 0.47
N LEU A 10 0.57 1.05 -0.37
CA LEU A 10 0.88 1.54 -1.71
C LEU A 10 1.78 2.78 -1.69
N TRP A 11 1.53 3.76 -0.82
CA TRP A 11 2.41 4.94 -0.71
C TRP A 11 3.80 4.55 -0.21
N TRP A 12 3.89 3.63 0.74
CA TRP A 12 5.16 3.14 1.27
C TRP A 12 6.00 2.45 0.19
N VAL A 13 5.43 1.49 -0.53
CA VAL A 13 6.14 0.72 -1.58
C VAL A 13 6.55 1.61 -2.75
N ASN A 14 5.71 2.58 -3.12
CA ASN A 14 6.00 3.53 -4.21
C ASN A 14 6.86 4.73 -3.76
N GLN A 15 7.29 4.78 -2.50
CA GLN A 15 8.03 5.90 -1.93
C GLN A 15 7.33 7.27 -2.08
N ASP A 16 5.99 7.26 -2.11
CA ASP A 16 5.18 8.49 -2.12
C ASP A 16 5.06 9.08 -0.70
N PHE A 17 6.16 9.68 -0.26
CA PHE A 17 6.25 10.30 1.06
C PHE A 17 5.55 11.66 1.17
N ASN A 18 5.06 12.20 0.06
CA ASN A 18 4.19 13.39 0.10
C ASN A 18 2.82 13.02 0.65
N SER A 19 2.29 11.85 0.26
CA SER A 19 1.02 11.32 0.77
C SER A 19 1.19 10.59 2.11
N LEU A 20 2.36 10.01 2.37
CA LEU A 20 2.67 9.35 3.63
C LEU A 20 3.22 10.33 4.68
N ALA A 21 2.35 10.78 5.58
CA ALA A 21 2.73 11.60 6.74
C ALA A 21 4.01 11.11 7.45
N VAL A 22 4.94 12.04 7.72
CA VAL A 22 6.29 11.77 8.26
C VAL A 22 6.27 10.85 9.49
N LYS A 23 5.36 11.10 10.43
CA LYS A 23 5.23 10.26 11.63
C LYS A 23 4.91 8.79 11.33
N ARG A 24 4.09 8.51 10.29
CA ARG A 24 3.79 7.14 9.88
C ARG A 24 4.98 6.48 9.19
N LYS A 25 5.72 7.25 8.39
CA LYS A 25 6.97 6.78 7.78
C LYS A 25 7.97 6.34 8.85
N GLU A 26 8.24 7.20 9.82
CA GLU A 26 9.14 6.90 10.95
C GLU A 26 8.69 5.65 11.71
N GLN A 27 7.39 5.50 11.98
CA GLN A 27 6.86 4.33 12.66
C GLN A 27 7.04 3.02 11.88
N ILE A 28 6.97 3.07 10.54
CA ILE A 28 7.21 1.91 9.68
C ILE A 28 8.71 1.58 9.65
N GLU A 29 9.58 2.59 9.56
CA GLU A 29 11.04 2.42 9.54
C GLU A 29 11.62 1.87 10.85
N LEU A 30 10.98 2.15 11.98
CA LEU A 30 11.41 1.68 13.31
C LEU A 30 11.07 0.21 13.58
N LEU A 31 10.30 -0.46 12.72
CA LEU A 31 9.86 -1.83 12.92
C LEU A 31 10.58 -2.77 11.96
N ASP A 32 11.12 -3.87 12.49
CA ASP A 32 11.74 -4.92 11.67
C ASP A 32 10.72 -5.61 10.74
N VAL A 33 9.45 -5.66 11.16
CA VAL A 33 8.37 -6.32 10.44
C VAL A 33 7.09 -5.49 10.51
N VAL A 34 6.49 -5.27 9.35
CA VAL A 34 5.13 -4.78 9.17
C VAL A 34 4.30 -5.80 8.40
N ALA A 35 3.00 -5.86 8.69
CA ALA A 35 2.07 -6.75 8.02
C ALA A 35 1.15 -5.98 7.07
N VAL A 36 0.60 -6.68 6.09
CA VAL A 36 -0.48 -6.20 5.22
C VAL A 36 -1.61 -7.22 5.32
N SER A 37 -2.86 -6.74 5.32
CA SER A 37 -4.01 -7.65 5.37
C SER A 37 -4.15 -8.42 4.04
N ALA A 38 -4.63 -9.67 4.10
CA ALA A 38 -4.88 -10.44 2.88
C ALA A 38 -5.92 -9.78 1.96
N ILE A 39 -6.90 -9.05 2.54
CA ILE A 39 -7.90 -8.31 1.76
C ILE A 39 -7.28 -7.13 1.02
N SER A 40 -6.31 -6.41 1.62
CA SER A 40 -5.54 -5.35 0.93
C SER A 40 -4.76 -5.89 -0.25
N CYS A 41 -4.18 -7.10 -0.13
CA CYS A 41 -3.53 -7.77 -1.27
C CYS A 41 -4.53 -8.10 -2.39
N PHE A 42 -5.72 -8.59 -2.04
CA PHE A 42 -6.79 -8.85 -3.01
C PHE A 42 -7.24 -7.57 -3.73
N GLU A 43 -7.44 -6.47 -3.01
CA GLU A 43 -7.85 -5.18 -3.58
C GLU A 43 -6.84 -4.69 -4.63
N VAL A 44 -5.53 -4.77 -4.35
CA VAL A 44 -4.49 -4.37 -5.30
C VAL A 44 -4.49 -5.25 -6.53
N ALA A 45 -4.60 -6.58 -6.36
CA ALA A 45 -4.70 -7.51 -7.49
C ALA A 45 -5.96 -7.26 -8.34
N TRP A 46 -7.10 -7.03 -7.68
CA TRP A 46 -8.36 -6.72 -8.33
C TRP A 46 -8.26 -5.42 -9.15
N LEU A 47 -7.73 -4.35 -8.55
CA LEU A 47 -7.53 -3.06 -9.22
C LEU A 47 -6.61 -3.20 -10.43
N PHE A 48 -5.48 -3.89 -10.28
CA PHE A 48 -4.57 -4.17 -11.39
C PHE A 48 -5.33 -4.85 -12.55
N HIS A 49 -6.01 -5.96 -12.27
CA HIS A 49 -6.76 -6.69 -13.29
C HIS A 49 -7.87 -5.86 -13.97
N HIS A 50 -8.59 -5.01 -13.22
CA HIS A 50 -9.72 -4.25 -13.75
C HIS A 50 -9.32 -2.96 -14.45
N GLN A 51 -8.24 -2.29 -14.02
CA GLN A 51 -7.69 -1.13 -14.73
C GLN A 51 -7.04 -1.51 -16.07
N HIS A 52 -6.55 -2.74 -16.20
CA HIS A 52 -6.07 -3.26 -17.49
C HIS A 52 -7.20 -3.57 -18.49
N MET A 53 -8.46 -3.67 -18.05
CA MET A 53 -9.61 -3.87 -18.96
C MET A 53 -10.20 -2.57 -19.52
N THR A 54 -9.81 -1.39 -19.02
CA THR A 54 -10.31 -0.09 -19.53
C THR A 54 -9.39 0.57 -20.57
N ASN A 55 -8.24 -0.03 -20.88
CA ASN A 55 -7.24 0.54 -21.81
C ASN A 55 -7.22 -0.14 -23.20
N ASN A 56 -8.27 -0.90 -23.54
CA ASN A 56 -8.49 -1.55 -24.83
C ASN A 56 -9.89 -1.20 -25.39
N ALA A 57 -10.24 0.08 -25.36
CA ALA A 57 -11.42 0.63 -26.03
C ALA A 57 -11.01 1.74 -27.00
#